data_AF-A0A151TEP1-F1
#
_entry.id   AF-A0A151TEP1-F1
#
_cell.length_a   1.000
_cell.length_b   1.000
_cell.length_c   1.000
_cell.angle_alpha   90.00
_cell.angle_beta   90.00
_cell.angle_gamma   90.00
#
_symmetry.space_group_name_H-M   'P 1'
#
loop_
_entity.id
_entity.type
_entity.pdbx_description
1 polymer ?
#
loop_
_entity_poly.entity_id
_entity_poly.type
_entity_poly.pdbx_seq_one_letter_code
_entity_poly.pdbx_strand_id
1 'polypeptide(L)' 'IFLVDCGFPNRRQFLAPFQGVRYHLQDFAGQGNDPENEKELFNLRHVSLRNVIEKIFGIIFI' A
#
# COMPACT_ATOMS: atom_id res chain seq x y z
N ILE A 1 0.13 -1.08 15.35
CA ILE A 1 -0.51 -1.10 14.01
C ILE A 1 0.34 -2.00 13.14
N PHE A 2 -0.25 -3.00 12.51
CA PHE A 2 0.41 -3.99 11.65
C PHE A 2 0.05 -3.68 10.20
N LEU A 3 1.08 -3.58 9.35
CA LEU A 3 0.92 -3.45 7.91
C LEU A 3 0.81 -4.87 7.35
N VAL A 4 -0.28 -5.18 6.64
CA VAL A 4 -0.63 -6.55 6.25
C VAL A 4 -1.05 -6.62 4.79
N ASP A 5 -0.97 -7.81 4.22
CA ASP A 5 -1.33 -8.03 2.83
C ASP A 5 -2.85 -8.10 2.60
N CYS A 6 -3.25 -8.03 1.33
CA CYS A 6 -4.64 -8.07 0.88
C CYS A 6 -5.40 -9.36 1.26
N GLY A 7 -4.71 -10.39 1.74
CA GLY A 7 -5.30 -11.61 2.28
C GLY A 7 -5.83 -11.47 3.71
N PHE A 8 -5.55 -10.36 4.38
CA PHE A 8 -6.01 -10.10 5.75
C PHE A 8 -7.15 -9.09 5.78
N PRO A 9 -8.21 -9.33 6.57
CA PRO A 9 -9.27 -8.35 6.75
C PRO A 9 -8.77 -7.14 7.55
N ASN A 10 -9.16 -5.93 7.12
CA ASN A 10 -8.98 -4.72 7.90
C ASN A 10 -9.74 -4.82 9.23
N ARG A 11 -9.01 -5.08 10.31
CA ARG A 11 -9.49 -5.14 11.70
C ARG A 11 -8.78 -4.09 12.52
N ARG A 12 -9.22 -3.88 13.77
CA ARG A 12 -8.50 -2.96 14.68
C ARG A 12 -7.03 -3.35 14.71
N GLN A 13 -6.16 -2.34 14.52
CA GLN A 13 -4.71 -2.46 14.45
C GLN A 13 -4.13 -3.03 13.15
N PHE A 14 -4.93 -3.44 12.16
CA PHE A 14 -4.46 -3.99 10.89
C PHE A 14 -4.71 -2.96 9.78
N LEU A 15 -3.69 -2.74 8.94
CA LEU A 15 -3.76 -1.92 7.74
C LEU A 15 -3.49 -2.82 6.54
N ALA A 16 -4.56 -3.34 5.96
CA ALA A 16 -4.59 -4.06 4.70
C ALA A 16 -4.97 -3.09 3.57
N PRO A 17 -4.41 -3.26 2.36
CA PRO A 17 -4.77 -2.45 1.22
C PRO A 17 -6.22 -2.69 0.79
N PHE A 18 -6.86 -1.66 0.24
CA PHE A 18 -8.18 -1.78 -0.37
C PHE A 18 -8.08 -2.59 -1.67
N GLN A 19 -8.90 -3.63 -1.77
CA GLN A 19 -9.00 -4.48 -2.96
C GLN A 19 -9.77 -3.78 -4.08
N GLY A 20 -9.45 -4.13 -5.34
CA GLY A 20 -10.10 -3.57 -6.53
C GLY A 20 -9.74 -2.12 -6.83
N VAL A 21 -8.67 -1.60 -6.21
CA VAL A 21 -8.18 -0.23 -6.36
C VAL A 21 -6.68 -0.30 -6.68
N ARG A 22 -6.15 0.69 -7.42
CA ARG A 22 -4.71 0.80 -7.75
C ARG A 22 -3.85 0.66 -6.49
N TYR A 23 -2.72 -0.04 -6.60
CA TYR A 23 -1.88 -0.41 -5.45
C TYR A 23 -0.39 -0.33 -5.73
N HIS A 24 0.06 -0.53 -6.97
CA HIS A 24 1.48 -0.55 -7.26
C HIS A 24 2.01 0.88 -7.31
N LEU A 25 3.21 1.13 -6.77
CA LEU A 25 3.86 2.45 -6.86
C LEU A 25 3.96 2.94 -8.32
N GLN A 26 4.14 2.00 -9.25
CA GLN A 26 4.22 2.30 -10.68
C GLN A 26 2.89 2.78 -11.26
N ASP A 27 1.76 2.38 -10.68
CA ASP A 27 0.45 2.89 -11.09
C ASP A 27 0.41 4.40 -10.88
N PHE A 28 1.04 4.92 -9.81
CA PHE A 28 1.02 6.34 -9.44
C PHE A 28 2.24 7.13 -9.95
N ALA A 29 3.08 6.54 -10.79
CA ALA A 29 4.28 7.20 -11.29
C ALA A 29 3.97 8.06 -12.52
N GLY A 30 4.40 9.32 -12.52
CA GLY A 30 4.28 10.23 -13.66
C GLY A 30 3.20 11.29 -13.52
N GLN A 31 3.18 12.24 -14.46
CA GLN A 31 2.30 13.39 -14.41
C GLN A 31 0.84 12.98 -14.70
N GLY A 32 -0.10 13.39 -13.84
CA GLY A 32 -1.52 13.06 -13.97
C GLY A 32 -1.92 11.69 -13.41
N ASN A 33 -1.01 10.97 -12.74
CA ASN A 33 -1.28 9.70 -12.07
C ASN A 33 -1.54 9.85 -10.57
N ASP A 34 -1.90 11.05 -10.11
CA ASP A 34 -2.26 11.31 -8.72
C ASP A 34 -3.47 10.45 -8.29
N PRO A 35 -3.53 10.04 -7.01
CA PRO A 35 -4.68 9.31 -6.49
C PRO A 35 -5.99 10.09 -6.69
N GLU A 36 -7.01 9.44 -7.25
CA GLU A 36 -8.30 10.08 -7.53
C GLU A 36 -9.25 10.01 -6.34
N ASN A 37 -9.03 9.08 -5.41
CA ASN A 37 -9.91 8.85 -4.27
C ASN A 37 -9.15 8.47 -2.99
N GLU A 38 -9.86 8.49 -1.87
CA GLU A 38 -9.30 8.22 -0.54
C GLU A 38 -8.71 6.81 -0.42
N LYS A 39 -9.28 5.83 -1.14
CA LYS A 39 -8.79 4.44 -1.13
C LYS A 39 -7.48 4.31 -1.90
N GLU A 40 -7.35 4.99 -3.04
CA GLU A 40 -6.11 5.07 -3.80
C GLU A 40 -5.02 5.78 -3.01
N LEU A 41 -5.35 6.90 -2.35
CA LEU A 41 -4.40 7.61 -1.50
C LEU A 41 -3.93 6.74 -0.33
N PHE A 42 -4.85 5.98 0.28
CA PHE A 42 -4.51 5.01 1.30
C PHE A 42 -3.59 3.91 0.75
N ASN A 43 -3.93 3.31 -0.39
CA ASN A 43 -3.13 2.25 -1.01
C ASN A 43 -1.73 2.74 -1.40
N LEU A 44 -1.60 3.96 -1.95
CA LEU A 44 -0.32 4.59 -2.26
C LEU A 44 0.54 4.76 -1.00
N ARG A 45 -0.04 5.26 0.09
CA ARG A 45 0.67 5.40 1.37
C ARG A 45 1.04 4.04 1.95
N HIS A 46 0.16 3.04 1.83
CA HIS A 46 0.40 1.68 2.29
C HIS A 46 1.60 1.05 1.57
N VAL A 47 1.61 1.03 0.23
CA VAL A 47 2.71 0.46 -0.56
C VAL A 47 4.01 1.25 -0.35
N SER A 48 3.94 2.57 -0.16
CA SER A 48 5.11 3.40 0.12
C SER A 48 5.74 3.02 1.47
N LEU A 49 4.91 2.85 2.50
CA LEU A 49 5.36 2.45 3.84
C LEU A 49 5.90 1.02 3.83
N ARG A 50 5.25 0.09 3.13
CA ARG A 50 5.73 -1.28 2.92
C ARG A 50 7.13 -1.29 2.31
N ASN A 51 7.32 -0.56 1.20
CA ASN A 51 8.61 -0.45 0.52
C ASN A 51 9.72 0.12 1.42
N VAL A 52 9.41 1.07 2.30
CA VAL A 52 10.39 1.58 3.28
C VAL A 52 10.75 0.51 4.31
N ILE A 53 9.76 -0.21 4.85
CA ILE A 53 9.99 -1.31 5.81
C ILE A 53 10.83 -2.41 5.16
N GLU A 54 10.47 -2.85 3.96
CA GLU A 54 11.22 -3.87 3.20
C GLU A 54 12.66 -3.44 2.93
N LYS A 55 12.89 -2.17 2.58
CA LYS A 55 14.24 -1.61 2.43
C LYS A 55 15.05 -1.60 3.73
N ILE A 56 14.42 -1.30 4.86
CA ILE A 56 15.10 -1.25 6.18
C ILE A 56 15.46 -2.66 6.65
N PHE A 57 14.53 -3.61 6.51
CA PHE A 57 14.71 -4.97 6.97
C PHE A 57 15.41 -5.87 5.94
N GLY A 58 15.61 -5.39 4.70
CA GLY A 58 16.26 -6.13 3.61
C GLY A 58 15.44 -7.35 3.13
N ILE A 59 14.19 -7.47 3.56
CA ILE A 59 13.33 -8.61 3.25
C ILE A 59 12.41 -8.22 2.11
N ILE A 60 12.50 -8.95 1.00
CA ILE A 60 11.46 -8.99 -0.01
C ILE A 60 10.40 -9.98 0.51
N PHE A 61 9.36 -9.49 1.16
CA PHE A 61 8.16 -10.31 1.37
C PHE A 61 7.36 -10.23 0.07
N ILE A 62 7.62 -11.17 -0.84
CA ILE A 62 6.83 -11.35 -2.07
C ILE A 62 5.53 -12.07 -1.72
#